data_AF-A0ABD7SSX3-F1
#
_entry.id   AF-A0ABD7SSX3-F1
#
_cell.length_a   1.000
_cell.length_b   1.000
_cell.length_c   1.000
_cell.angle_alpha   90.00
_cell.angle_beta   90.00
_cell.angle_gamma   90.00
#
_symmetry.space_group_name_H-M   'P 1'
#
loop_
_entity.id
_entity.type
_entity.pdbx_description
1 polymer ?
#
loop_
_entity_poly.entity_id
_entity_poly.type
_entity_poly.pdbx_seq_one_letter_code
_entity_poly.pdbx_strand_id
1 'polypeptide(L)'
;MSAHSDELAKLLAMRSALNEAIKSQRRLDNCHARYIEKTTKLGFSRSLTTTYNANASSNAAALKSDMNTLKEVTQEVFIGGISPPDKK
;
A
#
# COMPACT_ATOMS: atom_id res chain seq x y z
N MET A 1 -1.62 -33.86 -10.01
CA MET A 1 -2.69 -32.86 -9.76
C MET A 1 -2.23 -31.65 -8.92
N SER A 2 -0.93 -31.44 -8.66
CA SER A 2 -0.45 -30.43 -7.68
C SER A 2 0.01 -29.08 -8.26
N ALA A 3 0.40 -29.00 -9.54
CA ALA A 3 0.93 -27.74 -10.09
C ALA A 3 -0.14 -26.63 -10.20
N HIS A 4 -1.39 -26.99 -10.53
CA HIS A 4 -2.49 -26.03 -10.66
C HIS A 4 -2.96 -25.47 -9.31
N SER A 5 -2.77 -26.18 -8.19
CA SER A 5 -3.12 -25.64 -6.87
C SER A 5 -2.12 -24.58 -6.42
N ASP A 6 -0.84 -24.76 -6.73
CA ASP A 6 0.23 -23.89 -6.26
C ASP A 6 0.25 -22.57 -7.04
N GLU A 7 0.04 -22.62 -8.35
CA GLU A 7 -0.09 -21.42 -9.19
C GLU A 7 -1.34 -20.61 -8.80
N LEU A 8 -2.48 -21.27 -8.58
CA LEU A 8 -3.69 -20.62 -8.10
C LEU A 8 -3.49 -19.97 -6.72
N ALA A 9 -2.79 -20.64 -5.79
CA ALA A 9 -2.49 -20.10 -4.47
C ALA A 9 -1.63 -18.82 -4.56
N LYS A 10 -0.62 -18.80 -5.43
CA LYS A 10 0.22 -17.62 -5.68
C LYS A 10 -0.58 -16.46 -6.27
N LEU A 11 -1.46 -16.73 -7.24
CA LEU A 11 -2.34 -15.70 -7.81
C LEU A 11 -3.34 -15.14 -6.79
N LEU A 12 -3.86 -15.98 -5.90
CA LEU A 12 -4.73 -15.53 -4.80
C LEU A 12 -3.98 -14.67 -3.78
N ALA A 13 -2.74 -15.03 -3.43
CA ALA A 13 -1.88 -14.22 -2.57
C ALA A 13 -1.62 -12.84 -3.19
N MET A 14 -1.30 -12.80 -4.50
CA MET A 14 -1.09 -11.55 -5.23
C MET A 14 -2.35 -10.68 -5.25
N ARG A 15 -3.52 -11.28 -5.50
CA ARG A 15 -4.80 -10.58 -5.44
C ARG A 15 -5.04 -9.98 -4.05
N SER A 16 -4.71 -10.71 -2.98
CA SER A 16 -4.84 -10.22 -1.61
C SER A 16 -3.94 -9.01 -1.36
N ALA A 17 -2.66 -9.12 -1.70
CA ALA A 17 -1.69 -8.02 -1.56
C ALA A 17 -2.10 -6.78 -2.37
N LEU A 18 -2.61 -6.96 -3.58
CA LEU A 18 -3.12 -5.88 -4.42
C LEU A 18 -4.32 -5.18 -3.77
N ASN A 19 -5.25 -5.94 -3.19
CA ASN A 19 -6.41 -5.37 -2.50
C ASN A 19 -6.00 -4.52 -1.29
N GLU A 20 -5.00 -4.96 -0.51
CA GLU A 20 -4.49 -4.16 0.62
C GLU A 20 -3.79 -2.88 0.14
N ALA A 21 -2.96 -2.96 -0.90
CA ALA A 21 -2.34 -1.78 -1.51
C ALA A 21 -3.40 -0.76 -1.99
N ILE A 22 -4.46 -1.22 -2.66
CA ILE A 22 -5.58 -0.36 -3.09
C ILE A 22 -6.30 0.26 -1.89
N LYS A 23 -6.54 -0.50 -0.81
CA LYS A 23 -7.15 0.04 0.42
C LYS A 23 -6.29 1.12 1.04
N SER A 24 -4.98 0.90 1.14
CA SER A 24 -4.03 1.90 1.66
C SER A 24 -3.97 3.15 0.79
N GLN A 25 -3.98 3.00 -0.53
CA GLN A 25 -4.03 4.14 -1.46
C GLN A 25 -5.29 4.96 -1.24
N ARG A 26 -6.46 4.31 -1.19
CA ARG A 26 -7.74 4.98 -0.92
C ARG A 26 -7.76 5.68 0.44
N ARG A 27 -7.13 5.11 1.47
CA ARG A 27 -7.00 5.77 2.79
C ARG A 27 -6.20 7.06 2.69
N LEU A 28 -5.08 7.04 1.95
CA LEU A 28 -4.25 8.21 1.74
C LEU A 28 -4.98 9.28 0.93
N ASP A 29 -5.62 8.91 -0.18
CA ASP A 29 -6.40 9.82 -1.03
C ASP A 29 -7.54 10.49 -0.24
N ASN A 30 -8.28 9.71 0.57
CA ASN A 30 -9.32 10.25 1.44
C ASN A 30 -8.78 11.18 2.52
N CYS A 31 -7.55 10.95 3.02
CA CYS A 31 -6.89 11.84 3.95
C CYS A 31 -6.61 13.21 3.31
N HIS A 32 -6.10 13.22 2.08
CA HIS A 32 -5.87 14.44 1.31
C HIS A 32 -7.18 15.17 0.99
N ALA A 33 -8.18 14.45 0.47
CA ALA A 33 -9.48 15.02 0.11
C ALA A 33 -10.17 15.68 1.31
N ARG A 34 -10.18 15.01 2.48
CA ARG A 34 -10.77 15.54 3.71
C ARG A 34 -10.05 16.78 4.22
N TYR A 35 -8.72 16.84 4.10
CA TYR A 35 -7.97 18.02 4.49
C TYR A 35 -8.33 19.21 3.59
N ILE A 36 -8.32 19.02 2.27
CA ILE A 36 -8.71 20.04 1.28
C ILE A 36 -10.14 20.53 1.54
N GLU A 37 -11.09 19.62 1.77
CA GLU A 37 -12.48 19.97 2.05
C GLU A 37 -12.59 20.83 3.33
N LYS A 38 -11.90 20.43 4.40
CA LYS A 38 -11.91 21.17 5.67
C LYS A 38 -11.26 22.54 5.54
N THR A 39 -10.11 22.64 4.87
CA THR A 39 -9.42 23.92 4.70
C THR A 39 -10.16 24.86 3.76
N THR A 40 -10.89 24.33 2.77
CA THR A 40 -11.76 25.13 1.89
C THR A 40 -12.94 25.72 2.67
N LYS A 41 -13.52 24.96 3.62
CA LYS A 41 -14.69 25.41 4.40
C LYS A 41 -14.33 26.29 5.60
N LEU A 42 -13.26 25.97 6.31
CA LEU A 42 -12.91 26.54 7.61
C LEU A 42 -11.65 27.41 7.58
N GLY A 43 -10.95 27.45 6.45
CA GLY A 43 -9.63 28.07 6.32
C GLY A 43 -8.50 27.19 6.87
N PHE A 44 -7.28 27.67 6.68
CA PHE A 44 -6.08 26.99 7.18
C PHE A 44 -5.89 27.23 8.67
N SER A 45 -5.50 26.18 9.39
CA SER A 45 -5.05 26.30 10.78
C SER A 45 -3.87 25.37 11.06
N ARG A 46 -3.06 25.75 12.06
CA ARG A 46 -1.88 24.97 12.47
C ARG A 46 -2.26 23.60 13.01
N SER A 47 -3.33 23.52 13.80
CA SER A 47 -3.81 22.25 14.36
C SER A 47 -4.30 21.29 13.27
N LEU A 48 -5.10 21.79 12.31
CA LEU A 48 -5.57 20.98 11.17
C LEU A 48 -4.41 20.47 10.32
N THR A 49 -3.43 21.33 10.04
CA THR A 49 -2.25 20.97 9.25
C THR A 49 -1.37 19.93 9.96
N THR A 50 -1.20 20.06 11.28
CA THR A 50 -0.43 19.11 12.08
C THR A 50 -1.10 17.73 12.09
N THR A 51 -2.42 17.68 12.31
CA THR A 51 -3.20 16.44 12.27
C THR A 51 -3.16 15.81 10.88
N TYR A 52 -3.29 16.61 9.82
CA TYR A 52 -3.17 16.13 8.45
C TYR A 52 -1.79 15.52 8.18
N ASN A 53 -0.70 16.21 8.53
CA ASN A 53 0.66 15.71 8.30
C ASN A 53 0.93 14.39 9.03
N ALA A 54 0.47 14.25 10.27
CA ALA A 54 0.60 13.02 11.04
C ALA A 54 -0.14 11.85 10.36
N ASN A 55 -1.40 12.09 9.96
CA ASN A 55 -2.22 11.08 9.28
C ASN A 55 -1.69 10.72 7.90
N ALA A 56 -1.29 11.71 7.10
CA ALA A 56 -0.74 11.51 5.77
C ALA A 56 0.57 10.71 5.83
N SER A 57 1.46 11.03 6.78
CA SER A 57 2.72 10.30 6.98
C SER A 57 2.46 8.84 7.38
N SER A 58 1.54 8.61 8.31
CA SER A 58 1.15 7.25 8.73
C SER A 58 0.54 6.44 7.57
N ASN A 59 -0.40 7.04 6.82
CA ASN A 59 -1.01 6.39 5.66
C ASN A 59 -0.02 6.13 4.53
N ALA A 60 0.93 7.04 4.29
CA ALA A 60 1.98 6.86 3.29
C ALA A 60 2.93 5.72 3.68
N ALA A 61 3.28 5.60 4.97
CA ALA A 61 4.08 4.48 5.47
C ALA A 61 3.35 3.14 5.30
N ALA A 62 2.06 3.09 5.61
CA ALA A 62 1.22 1.90 5.38
C ALA A 62 1.15 1.52 3.89
N LEU A 63 0.89 2.50 3.01
CA LEU A 63 0.87 2.27 1.56
C LEU A 63 2.23 1.76 1.04
N LYS A 64 3.33 2.33 1.52
CA LYS A 64 4.67 1.86 1.16
C LYS A 64 4.89 0.41 1.58
N SER A 65 4.46 0.05 2.79
CA SER A 65 4.54 -1.33 3.28
C SER A 65 3.74 -2.28 2.39
N ASP A 66 2.48 -1.96 2.09
CA ASP A 66 1.61 -2.82 1.28
C ASP A 66 2.11 -2.94 -0.17
N MET A 67 2.65 -1.86 -0.74
CA MET A 67 3.27 -1.88 -2.07
C MET A 67 4.55 -2.73 -2.10
N ASN A 68 5.33 -2.76 -1.03
CA ASN A 68 6.48 -3.66 -0.91
C ASN A 68 6.02 -5.12 -0.87
N THR A 69 5.01 -5.44 -0.05
CA THR A 69 4.41 -6.79 -0.01
C THR A 69 3.89 -7.20 -1.38
N LEU A 70 3.17 -6.31 -2.09
CA LEU A 70 2.69 -6.59 -3.45
C LEU A 70 3.87 -6.86 -4.40
N LYS A 71 4.95 -6.09 -4.31
CA LYS A 71 6.15 -6.30 -5.12
C LYS A 71 6.77 -7.68 -4.86
N GLU A 72 6.95 -8.05 -3.61
CA GLU A 72 7.51 -9.35 -3.21
C GLU A 72 6.65 -10.50 -3.76
N VAL A 73 5.34 -10.47 -3.53
CA VAL A 73 4.42 -11.50 -4.03
C VAL A 73 4.39 -11.54 -5.56
N THR A 74 4.44 -10.39 -6.24
CA THR A 74 4.50 -10.32 -7.70
C THR A 74 5.79 -10.94 -8.24
N GLN A 75 6.92 -10.74 -7.57
CA GLN A 75 8.20 -11.37 -7.93
C GLN A 75 8.13 -12.90 -7.77
N GLU A 76 7.52 -13.40 -6.71
CA GLU A 76 7.31 -14.85 -6.49
C GLU A 76 6.43 -15.50 -7.56
N VAL A 77 5.42 -14.78 -8.04
CA VAL A 77 4.49 -15.25 -9.08
C VAL A 77 5.15 -15.27 -10.45
N PHE A 78 5.81 -14.18 -10.86
CA PHE A 78 6.20 -13.99 -12.26
C PHE A 78 7.68 -14.19 -12.57
N ILE A 79 8.56 -14.02 -11.58
CA ILE A 79 10.01 -14.02 -11.81
C ILE A 79 10.66 -15.29 -11.22
N GLY A 80 9.93 -16.03 -10.37
CA GLY A 80 10.41 -17.27 -9.77
C GLY A 80 11.55 -17.00 -8.79
N GLY A 81 11.20 -16.57 -7.58
CA GLY A 81 12.07 -16.56 -6.40
C GLY A 81 13.53 -16.19 -6.67
N ILE A 82 13.81 -14.92 -7.00
CA ILE A 82 15.20 -14.44 -7.00
C ILE A 82 15.67 -14.51 -5.54
N SER A 83 16.59 -15.44 -5.25
CA SER A 83 17.39 -15.35 -4.02
C SER A 83 18.02 -13.97 -3.95
N PRO A 84 18.02 -13.29 -2.77
CA PRO A 84 18.61 -11.98 -2.65
C PRO A 84 20.05 -12.01 -3.16
N PRO A 85 20.56 -10.96 -3.84
CA PRO A 85 21.97 -10.90 -4.19
C PRO A 85 22.77 -10.96 -2.89
N ASP A 86 23.68 -11.94 -2.80
CA ASP A 86 24.55 -12.15 -1.65
C ASP A 86 25.13 -10.81 -1.17
N LYS A 87 24.84 -10.48 0.10
CA LYS A 87 25.53 -9.37 0.76
C LYS A 87 26.98 -9.80 0.95
N LYS A 88 27.88 -9.12 0.22
CA LYS A 88 29.34 -9.19 0.36
C LYS A 88 29.80 -8.98 1.80
#